data_AF-A0A9Q1L940-F1
#
_entry.id   AF-A0A9Q1L940-F1
#
_cell.length_a   1.000
_cell.length_b   1.000
_cell.length_c   1.000
_cell.angle_alpha   90.00
_cell.angle_beta   90.00
_cell.angle_gamma   90.00
#
_symmetry.space_group_name_H-M   'P 1'
#
loop_
_entity.id
_entity.type
_entity.pdbx_description
1 polymer ?
#
loop_
_entity_poly.entity_id
_entity_poly.type
_entity_poly.pdbx_seq_one_letter_code
_entity_poly.pdbx_strand_id
1 'polypeptide(L)'
;MDANPRYVVERDNALQRKNDLGPLDEIDPRKEKFPCCLVWTPLPVVSWLAPFVGHAAICREDGTIVDFSGANLIYVGNLSYGDVARYYQLDRQQCCFPRTLGGHTCNKSYQHAEFGTGVSWDDAVHLSARNFEHRTFNLFTCNGHSFAAHFLNRLSYGGSMDWNMVNVWALILSKGQWVDGSAILRSFVPFIVMLCYGVLILGWPFLVIMLSFFLLIAGWYLLIAYCFKNLDDDED
;
A
#
# COMPACT_ATOMS: atom_id res chain seq x y z
N MET A 1 -25.57 2.53 37.56
CA MET A 1 -24.44 2.02 36.75
C MET A 1 -23.78 3.25 36.17
N ASP A 2 -22.84 3.84 36.90
CA ASP A 2 -22.17 5.06 36.46
C ASP A 2 -21.09 4.68 35.46
N ALA A 3 -21.23 5.14 34.22
CA ALA A 3 -20.24 4.90 33.18
C ALA A 3 -18.90 5.54 33.58
N ASN A 4 -17.80 4.81 33.40
CA ASN A 4 -16.46 5.29 33.70
C ASN A 4 -16.19 6.61 32.93
N PRO A 5 -15.82 7.73 33.59
CA PRO A 5 -15.57 9.01 32.94
C PRO A 5 -14.56 8.94 31.79
N ARG A 6 -13.55 8.07 31.88
CA ARG A 6 -12.58 7.84 30.79
C ARG A 6 -13.24 7.29 29.54
N TYR A 7 -14.19 6.37 29.70
CA TYR A 7 -14.90 5.74 28.58
C TYR A 7 -15.84 6.73 27.87
N VAL A 8 -16.45 7.66 28.62
CA VAL A 8 -17.28 8.74 28.05
C VAL A 8 -16.42 9.66 27.18
N VAL A 9 -15.28 10.12 27.70
CA VAL A 9 -14.35 11.00 26.97
C VAL A 9 -13.79 10.32 25.70
N GLU A 10 -13.42 9.05 25.79
CA GLU A 10 -12.90 8.30 24.64
C GLU A 10 -13.97 8.10 23.54
N ARG A 11 -15.21 7.83 23.94
CA ARG A 11 -16.36 7.76 23.03
C ARG A 11 -16.63 9.10 22.36
N ASP A 12 -16.65 10.19 23.11
CA ASP A 12 -16.93 11.53 22.57
C ASP A 12 -15.85 11.97 21.58
N ASN A 13 -14.58 11.70 21.88
CA ASN A 13 -13.46 11.96 20.97
C ASN A 13 -13.52 11.09 19.68
N ALA A 14 -13.95 9.84 19.80
CA ALA A 14 -14.16 8.98 18.63
C ALA A 14 -15.34 9.48 17.76
N LEU A 15 -16.43 9.94 18.38
CA LEU A 15 -17.58 10.49 17.69
C LEU A 15 -17.25 11.81 17.00
N GLN A 16 -16.50 12.70 17.67
CA GLN A 16 -16.00 13.95 17.11
C GLN A 16 -15.14 13.70 15.86
N ARG A 17 -14.18 12.76 15.92
CA ARG A 17 -13.36 12.37 14.76
C ARG A 17 -14.19 11.82 13.61
N LYS A 18 -15.19 11.00 13.92
CA LYS A 18 -16.10 10.46 12.91
C LYS A 18 -16.93 11.57 12.23
N ASN A 19 -17.29 12.62 12.95
CA ASN A 19 -17.99 13.77 12.38
C ASN A 19 -17.07 14.65 11.52
N ASP A 20 -15.80 14.78 11.91
CA ASP A 20 -14.78 15.51 11.12
C ASP A 20 -14.43 14.77 9.81
N LEU A 21 -14.49 13.45 9.82
CA LEU A 21 -14.31 12.60 8.64
C LEU A 21 -15.63 12.48 7.88
N GLY A 22 -15.86 13.38 6.93
CA GLY A 22 -17.04 13.34 6.05
C GLY A 22 -17.21 11.98 5.34
N PRO A 23 -18.42 11.59 4.91
CA PRO A 23 -18.64 10.30 4.26
C PRO A 23 -17.79 10.16 2.98
N LEU A 24 -17.34 8.93 2.69
CA LEU A 24 -16.70 8.62 1.42
C LEU A 24 -17.76 8.28 0.37
N ASP A 25 -17.47 8.61 -0.89
CA ASP A 25 -18.25 8.12 -2.01
C ASP A 25 -18.15 6.59 -2.12
N GLU A 26 -19.13 5.99 -2.79
CA GLU A 26 -19.12 4.56 -3.08
C GLU A 26 -17.99 4.22 -4.06
N ILE A 27 -17.34 3.07 -3.85
CA ILE A 27 -16.31 2.56 -4.75
C ILE A 27 -16.97 2.20 -6.09
N ASP A 28 -16.48 2.78 -7.19
CA ASP A 28 -16.97 2.51 -8.55
C ASP A 28 -15.80 2.06 -9.43
N PRO A 29 -15.52 0.74 -9.50
CA PRO A 29 -14.38 0.23 -10.27
C PRO A 29 -14.47 0.54 -11.76
N ARG A 30 -15.68 0.73 -12.31
CA ARG A 30 -15.88 1.06 -13.74
C ARG A 30 -15.39 2.47 -14.08
N LYS A 31 -15.30 3.35 -13.09
CA LYS A 31 -14.77 4.72 -13.23
C LYS A 31 -13.39 4.87 -12.62
N GLU A 32 -12.74 3.76 -12.24
CA GLU A 32 -11.45 3.75 -11.54
C GLU A 32 -11.46 4.62 -10.28
N LYS A 33 -12.59 4.63 -9.54
CA LYS A 33 -12.76 5.42 -8.31
C LYS A 33 -12.72 4.54 -7.08
N PHE A 34 -11.70 4.73 -6.25
CA PHE A 34 -11.49 3.92 -5.04
C PHE A 34 -11.20 4.82 -3.81
N PRO A 35 -12.19 5.52 -3.24
CA PRO A 35 -12.01 6.44 -2.11
C PRO A 35 -11.23 5.84 -0.93
N CYS A 36 -10.10 6.46 -0.59
CA CYS A 36 -9.19 6.04 0.49
C CYS A 36 -8.70 4.58 0.41
N CYS A 37 -8.54 4.04 -0.79
CA CYS A 37 -8.08 2.68 -1.00
C CYS A 37 -6.57 2.58 -1.21
N LEU A 38 -6.00 1.47 -0.73
CA LEU A 38 -4.80 0.86 -1.28
C LEU A 38 -5.24 -0.01 -2.47
N VAL A 39 -4.73 0.27 -3.67
CA VAL A 39 -5.05 -0.49 -4.88
C VAL A 39 -3.84 -1.26 -5.37
N TRP A 40 -4.08 -2.34 -6.10
CA TRP A 40 -3.03 -3.23 -6.62
C TRP A 40 -3.38 -3.80 -7.99
N THR A 41 -2.36 -3.95 -8.84
CA THR A 41 -2.45 -4.56 -10.17
C THR A 41 -1.27 -5.52 -10.41
N PRO A 42 -1.47 -6.67 -11.07
CA PRO A 42 -0.37 -7.56 -11.42
C PRO A 42 0.60 -6.86 -12.38
N LEU A 43 1.90 -6.92 -12.11
CA LEU A 43 2.90 -6.33 -13.01
C LEU A 43 3.02 -7.16 -14.30
N PRO A 44 2.93 -6.55 -15.50
CA PRO A 44 3.11 -7.25 -16.76
C PRO A 44 4.45 -8.01 -16.79
N VAL A 45 4.43 -9.23 -17.35
CA VAL A 45 5.58 -10.16 -17.45
C VAL A 45 6.07 -10.70 -16.10
N VAL A 46 6.26 -9.85 -15.08
CA VAL A 46 6.69 -10.28 -13.73
C VAL A 46 5.64 -11.20 -13.11
N SER A 47 4.37 -10.87 -13.23
CA SER A 47 3.26 -11.68 -12.72
C SER A 47 3.13 -13.05 -13.39
N TRP A 48 3.73 -13.25 -14.58
CA TRP A 48 3.74 -14.55 -15.25
C TRP A 48 4.68 -15.53 -14.56
N LEU A 49 5.69 -15.02 -13.85
CA LEU A 49 6.57 -15.82 -13.00
C LEU A 49 6.06 -15.85 -11.56
N ALA A 50 5.46 -14.75 -11.07
CA ALA A 50 5.06 -14.58 -9.68
C ALA A 50 3.70 -13.85 -9.59
N PRO A 51 2.55 -14.55 -9.59
CA PRO A 51 1.22 -13.94 -9.77
C PRO A 51 0.78 -13.06 -8.58
N PHE A 52 1.48 -13.16 -7.45
CA PHE A 52 1.25 -12.35 -6.25
C PHE A 52 2.15 -11.09 -6.20
N VAL A 53 3.09 -10.96 -7.13
CA VAL A 53 3.93 -9.78 -7.28
C VAL A 53 3.25 -8.83 -8.25
N GLY A 54 3.09 -7.59 -7.79
CA GLY A 54 2.44 -6.56 -8.56
C GLY A 54 2.70 -5.19 -7.98
N HIS A 55 2.06 -4.20 -8.58
CA HIS A 55 2.24 -2.81 -8.28
C HIS A 55 1.12 -2.30 -7.38
N ALA A 56 1.43 -1.37 -6.48
CA ALA A 56 0.45 -0.78 -5.56
C ALA A 56 0.41 0.75 -5.69
N ALA A 57 -0.74 1.34 -5.40
CA ALA A 57 -0.91 2.79 -5.34
C ALA A 57 -1.91 3.17 -4.24
N ILE A 58 -1.90 4.46 -3.86
CA ILE A 58 -2.81 5.01 -2.86
C ILE A 58 -3.84 5.89 -3.55
N CYS A 59 -5.08 5.86 -3.09
CA CYS A 59 -6.14 6.70 -3.62
C CYS A 59 -6.49 7.83 -2.64
N ARG A 60 -6.87 8.98 -3.18
CA ARG A 60 -7.38 10.15 -2.45
C ARG A 60 -8.78 9.91 -1.89
N GLU A 61 -9.29 10.87 -1.12
CA GLU A 61 -10.66 10.83 -0.57
C GLU A 61 -11.74 10.84 -1.67
N ASP A 62 -11.47 11.48 -2.81
CA ASP A 62 -12.36 11.50 -3.99
C ASP A 62 -12.28 10.22 -4.85
N GLY A 63 -11.41 9.29 -4.46
CA GLY A 63 -11.13 8.04 -5.14
C GLY A 63 -10.14 8.11 -6.29
N THR A 64 -9.53 9.27 -6.56
CA THR A 64 -8.49 9.41 -7.59
C THR A 64 -7.23 8.64 -7.17
N ILE A 65 -6.74 7.78 -8.06
CA ILE A 65 -5.51 7.00 -7.84
C ILE A 65 -4.29 7.92 -7.96
N VAL A 66 -3.35 7.79 -7.02
CA VAL A 66 -2.04 8.44 -7.03
C VAL A 66 -0.96 7.37 -7.03
N ASP A 67 -0.26 7.27 -8.14
CA ASP A 67 0.62 6.16 -8.49
C ASP A 67 2.08 6.63 -8.65
N PHE A 68 3.01 6.04 -7.88
CA PHE A 68 4.45 6.21 -8.10
C PHE A 68 5.00 5.05 -8.95
N SER A 69 5.42 5.33 -10.19
CA SER A 69 5.81 4.29 -11.14
C SER A 69 7.05 4.63 -12.00
N GLY A 70 7.46 3.67 -12.85
CA GLY A 70 8.77 3.50 -13.51
C GLY A 70 9.41 4.64 -14.30
N ALA A 71 8.86 5.85 -14.29
CA ALA A 71 9.52 7.05 -14.80
C ALA A 71 10.01 8.00 -13.67
N ASN A 72 10.00 7.55 -12.41
CA ASN A 72 10.24 8.39 -11.22
C ASN A 72 9.19 9.51 -11.12
N LEU A 73 7.98 9.24 -11.61
CA LEU A 73 6.90 10.21 -11.70
C LEU A 73 5.71 9.75 -10.87
N ILE A 74 5.00 10.75 -10.36
CA ILE A 74 3.69 10.58 -9.74
C ILE A 74 2.63 10.75 -10.82
N TYR A 75 1.93 9.66 -11.12
CA TYR A 75 0.78 9.64 -12.02
C TYR A 75 -0.51 9.78 -11.22
N VAL A 76 -1.47 10.52 -11.77
CA VAL A 76 -2.77 10.76 -11.14
C VAL A 76 -3.86 10.28 -12.09
N GLY A 77 -4.80 9.50 -11.58
CA GLY A 77 -5.97 9.01 -12.32
C GLY A 77 -5.99 7.48 -12.42
N ASN A 78 -5.06 6.91 -13.20
CA ASN A 78 -5.02 5.47 -13.48
C ASN A 78 -3.69 4.84 -13.06
N LEU A 79 -3.70 3.53 -12.82
CA LEU A 79 -2.48 2.75 -12.60
C LEU A 79 -1.66 2.61 -13.88
N SER A 80 -0.35 2.76 -13.75
CA SER A 80 0.60 2.75 -14.88
C SER A 80 0.78 1.37 -15.52
N TYR A 81 0.47 0.30 -14.79
CA TYR A 81 0.69 -1.09 -15.22
C TYR A 81 -0.60 -1.84 -15.58
N GLY A 82 -1.70 -1.10 -15.73
CA GLY A 82 -3.03 -1.60 -16.10
C GLY A 82 -4.04 -1.54 -14.96
N ASP A 83 -5.30 -1.84 -15.28
CA ASP A 83 -6.48 -1.63 -14.41
C ASP A 83 -6.33 -2.26 -13.03
N VAL A 84 -6.99 -1.68 -12.04
CA VAL A 84 -6.99 -2.19 -10.65
C VAL A 84 -7.51 -3.62 -10.63
N ALA A 85 -6.73 -4.53 -10.06
CA ALA A 85 -7.13 -5.93 -9.89
C ALA A 85 -7.65 -6.18 -8.47
N ARG A 86 -7.03 -5.55 -7.47
CA ARG A 86 -7.43 -5.63 -6.07
C ARG A 86 -7.45 -4.26 -5.42
N TYR A 87 -8.35 -4.07 -4.46
CA TYR A 87 -8.41 -2.86 -3.64
C TYR A 87 -8.69 -3.20 -2.18
N TYR A 88 -8.24 -2.35 -1.28
CA TYR A 88 -8.55 -2.40 0.14
C TYR A 88 -8.82 -0.98 0.64
N GLN A 89 -10.06 -0.70 1.03
CA GLN A 89 -10.43 0.58 1.61
C GLN A 89 -9.87 0.68 3.04
N LEU A 90 -8.98 1.63 3.24
CA LEU A 90 -8.35 1.87 4.53
C LEU A 90 -9.31 2.67 5.42
N ASP A 91 -9.30 2.36 6.71
CA ASP A 91 -10.17 3.03 7.67
C ASP A 91 -9.48 4.29 8.20
N ARG A 92 -9.95 5.45 7.76
CA ARG A 92 -9.42 6.76 8.17
C ARG A 92 -9.47 6.99 9.69
N GLN A 93 -10.30 6.26 10.45
CA GLN A 93 -10.31 6.37 11.91
C GLN A 93 -9.04 5.83 12.57
N GLN A 94 -8.29 4.99 11.86
CA GLN A 94 -7.00 4.45 12.30
C GLN A 94 -5.83 5.41 12.04
N CYS A 95 -6.08 6.53 11.35
CA CYS A 95 -5.10 7.56 11.09
C CYS A 95 -4.97 8.54 12.26
N CYS A 96 -3.76 9.03 12.48
CA CYS A 96 -3.48 10.15 13.36
C CYS A 96 -3.36 11.42 12.51
N PHE A 97 -4.33 12.33 12.64
CA PHE A 97 -4.37 13.64 11.97
C PHE A 97 -4.16 14.79 12.98
N PRO A 98 -2.91 15.06 13.40
CA PRO A 98 -2.64 16.11 14.37
C PRO A 98 -2.84 17.50 13.72
N ARG A 99 -3.70 18.34 14.30
CA ARG A 99 -3.85 19.75 13.87
C ARG A 99 -2.89 20.69 14.58
N THR A 100 -2.29 20.23 15.68
CA THR A 100 -1.34 20.95 16.51
C THR A 100 -0.30 19.97 17.06
N LEU A 101 0.84 20.48 17.53
CA LEU A 101 1.95 19.65 18.04
C LEU A 101 1.55 18.73 19.20
N GLY A 102 0.54 19.10 20.00
CA GLY A 102 0.00 18.27 21.09
C GLY A 102 -1.20 17.41 20.70
N GLY A 103 -1.66 17.49 19.45
CA GLY A 103 -2.89 16.85 18.97
C GLY A 103 -2.73 15.42 18.46
N HIS A 104 -1.58 14.80 18.68
CA HIS A 104 -1.33 13.42 18.23
C HIS A 104 -2.15 12.41 19.04
N THR A 105 -2.74 11.46 18.34
CA THR A 105 -3.47 10.32 18.94
C THR A 105 -2.63 9.04 18.93
N CYS A 106 -1.43 9.08 18.35
CA CYS A 106 -0.49 7.98 18.30
C CYS A 106 0.50 8.03 19.47
N ASN A 107 1.05 6.87 19.85
CA ASN A 107 2.00 6.77 20.97
C ASN A 107 3.37 7.39 20.65
N LYS A 108 3.74 7.46 19.37
CA LYS A 108 5.03 7.97 18.89
C LYS A 108 4.91 9.43 18.41
N SER A 109 4.23 10.29 19.18
CA SER A 109 3.86 11.65 18.76
C SER A 109 5.05 12.51 18.29
N TYR A 110 6.16 12.50 19.03
CA TYR A 110 7.37 13.27 18.66
C TYR A 110 7.97 12.79 17.33
N GLN A 111 8.21 11.49 17.19
CA GLN A 111 8.75 10.90 15.96
C GLN A 111 7.81 11.11 14.77
N HIS A 112 6.50 11.02 15.01
CA HIS A 112 5.49 11.28 14.00
C HIS A 112 5.53 12.74 13.53
N ALA A 113 5.64 13.69 14.46
CA ALA A 113 5.80 15.12 14.15
C ALA A 113 7.08 15.39 13.33
N GLU A 114 8.20 14.81 13.74
CA GLU A 114 9.50 14.95 13.07
C GLU A 114 9.49 14.38 11.64
N PHE A 115 8.81 13.24 11.43
CA PHE A 115 8.64 12.62 10.09
C PHE A 115 7.81 13.49 9.11
N GLY A 116 7.08 14.48 9.62
CA GLY A 116 6.23 15.37 8.84
C GLY A 116 4.81 14.82 8.66
N THR A 117 3.96 15.00 9.66
CA THR A 117 2.58 14.49 9.65
C THR A 117 1.70 15.11 8.57
N GLY A 118 0.80 14.31 7.99
CA GLY A 118 -0.33 14.85 7.23
C GLY A 118 -1.47 15.28 8.14
N VAL A 119 -2.05 16.45 7.89
CA VAL A 119 -3.18 16.97 8.67
C VAL A 119 -4.54 16.43 8.19
N SER A 120 -4.56 15.85 6.98
CA SER A 120 -5.69 15.13 6.38
C SER A 120 -5.18 13.98 5.51
N TRP A 121 -6.09 13.15 5.00
CA TRP A 121 -5.76 12.05 4.10
C TRP A 121 -5.07 12.55 2.82
N ASP A 122 -5.71 13.47 2.11
CA ASP A 122 -5.20 14.01 0.86
C ASP A 122 -3.92 14.84 1.04
N ASP A 123 -3.77 15.52 2.18
CA ASP A 123 -2.52 16.19 2.54
C ASP A 123 -1.38 15.19 2.71
N ALA A 124 -1.62 14.06 3.40
CA ALA A 124 -0.62 12.99 3.52
C ALA A 124 -0.28 12.35 2.16
N VAL A 125 -1.26 12.18 1.26
CA VAL A 125 -1.02 11.72 -0.11
C VAL A 125 -0.11 12.70 -0.84
N HIS A 126 -0.43 14.00 -0.80
CA HIS A 126 0.34 15.06 -1.46
C HIS A 126 1.78 15.17 -0.92
N LEU A 127 1.96 15.16 0.41
CA LEU A 127 3.27 15.20 1.04
C LEU A 127 4.12 13.96 0.70
N SER A 128 3.49 12.78 0.64
CA SER A 128 4.16 11.55 0.22
C SER A 128 4.55 11.60 -1.24
N ALA A 129 3.69 12.11 -2.12
CA ALA A 129 3.98 12.30 -3.54
C ALA A 129 5.21 13.20 -3.73
N ARG A 130 5.26 14.36 -3.06
CA ARG A 130 6.40 15.27 -3.10
C ARG A 130 7.70 14.64 -2.59
N ASN A 131 7.63 13.77 -1.58
CA ASN A 131 8.82 13.02 -1.13
C ASN A 131 9.29 11.99 -2.16
N PHE A 132 8.41 11.46 -3.00
CA PHE A 132 8.76 10.45 -4.00
C PHE A 132 9.10 11.03 -5.37
N GLU A 133 8.75 12.29 -5.66
CA GLU A 133 9.08 12.98 -6.90
C GLU A 133 10.59 13.03 -7.22
N HIS A 134 11.45 12.99 -6.19
CA HIS A 134 12.90 13.00 -6.35
C HIS A 134 13.55 11.62 -6.19
N ARG A 135 12.76 10.58 -5.87
CA ARG A 135 13.28 9.22 -5.68
C ARG A 135 13.35 8.47 -6.99
N THR A 136 14.37 7.62 -7.14
CA THR A 136 14.49 6.73 -8.30
C THR A 136 13.65 5.47 -8.10
N PHE A 137 12.74 5.20 -9.03
CA PHE A 137 11.94 3.99 -9.05
C PHE A 137 12.83 2.77 -9.25
N ASN A 138 12.69 1.82 -8.34
CA ASN A 138 13.29 0.51 -8.40
C ASN A 138 12.24 -0.54 -8.02
N LEU A 139 12.03 -1.51 -8.90
CA LEU A 139 11.01 -2.54 -8.73
C LEU A 139 11.10 -3.26 -7.37
N PHE A 140 12.30 -3.43 -6.80
CA PHE A 140 12.51 -4.20 -5.58
C PHE A 140 12.68 -3.34 -4.33
N THR A 141 13.22 -2.12 -4.43
CA THR A 141 13.58 -1.32 -3.26
C THR A 141 12.81 0.00 -3.13
N CYS A 142 12.37 0.59 -4.24
CA CYS A 142 11.67 1.87 -4.24
C CYS A 142 10.54 1.85 -5.27
N ASN A 143 9.37 1.37 -4.88
CA ASN A 143 8.25 1.10 -5.78
C ASN A 143 6.93 1.61 -5.17
N GLY A 144 5.80 1.27 -5.78
CA GLY A 144 4.48 1.66 -5.28
C GLY A 144 4.16 1.18 -3.85
N HIS A 145 4.73 0.06 -3.40
CA HIS A 145 4.57 -0.43 -2.03
C HIS A 145 5.39 0.39 -1.03
N SER A 146 6.60 0.84 -1.38
CA SER A 146 7.36 1.74 -0.50
C SER A 146 6.71 3.13 -0.44
N PHE A 147 6.16 3.62 -1.55
CA PHE A 147 5.33 4.83 -1.57
C PHE A 147 4.12 4.72 -0.64
N ALA A 148 3.35 3.64 -0.76
CA ALA A 148 2.22 3.35 0.11
C ALA A 148 2.64 3.19 1.58
N ALA A 149 3.79 2.56 1.86
CA ALA A 149 4.30 2.41 3.22
C ALA A 149 4.68 3.77 3.84
N HIS A 150 5.38 4.62 3.10
CA HIS A 150 5.71 5.97 3.53
C HIS A 150 4.44 6.79 3.80
N PHE A 151 3.42 6.67 2.95
CA PHE A 151 2.10 7.27 3.18
C PHE A 151 1.44 6.77 4.48
N LEU A 152 1.42 5.46 4.74
CA LEU A 152 0.84 4.91 5.97
C LEU A 152 1.60 5.33 7.22
N ASN A 153 2.93 5.43 7.15
CA ASN A 153 3.77 5.97 8.22
C ASN A 153 3.47 7.45 8.46
N ARG A 154 3.28 8.25 7.40
CA ARG A 154 2.91 9.66 7.54
C ARG A 154 1.59 9.88 8.29
N LEU A 155 0.70 8.89 8.28
CA LEU A 155 -0.56 8.90 9.01
C LEU A 155 -0.51 8.19 10.35
N SER A 156 0.62 7.58 10.74
CA SER A 156 0.70 6.63 11.86
C SER A 156 -0.45 5.62 11.82
N TYR A 157 -0.72 5.07 10.64
CA TYR A 157 -1.92 4.25 10.40
C TYR A 157 -1.91 3.02 11.31
N GLY A 158 -3.00 2.81 12.06
CA GLY A 158 -3.10 1.75 13.07
C GLY A 158 -2.21 1.99 14.29
N GLY A 159 -1.77 3.24 14.51
CA GLY A 159 -0.84 3.62 15.58
C GLY A 159 0.61 3.20 15.34
N SER A 160 0.95 2.77 14.11
CA SER A 160 2.29 2.30 13.74
C SER A 160 2.98 3.26 12.77
N MET A 161 4.30 3.43 12.95
CA MET A 161 5.21 4.14 12.04
C MET A 161 6.18 3.16 11.35
N ASP A 162 5.94 1.87 11.48
CA ASP A 162 6.85 0.79 11.05
C ASP A 162 6.32 0.07 9.79
N TRP A 163 5.50 0.75 8.98
CA TRP A 163 5.08 0.24 7.68
C TRP A 163 6.26 0.18 6.72
N ASN A 164 6.35 -0.91 5.98
CA ASN A 164 7.33 -1.12 4.92
C ASN A 164 6.62 -1.78 3.73
N MET A 165 7.33 -1.90 2.61
CA MET A 165 6.81 -2.49 1.37
C MET A 165 6.26 -3.92 1.57
N VAL A 166 6.87 -4.73 2.44
CA VAL A 166 6.45 -6.12 2.71
C VAL A 166 5.10 -6.13 3.44
N ASN A 167 4.94 -5.27 4.44
CA ASN A 167 3.72 -5.19 5.23
C ASN A 167 2.56 -4.66 4.38
N VAL A 168 2.82 -3.70 3.48
CA VAL A 168 1.82 -3.20 2.51
C VAL A 168 1.42 -4.30 1.53
N TRP A 169 2.40 -5.01 0.97
CA TRP A 169 2.15 -6.14 0.10
C TRP A 169 1.32 -7.23 0.79
N ALA A 170 1.67 -7.59 2.03
CA ALA A 170 0.93 -8.57 2.82
C ALA A 170 -0.50 -8.08 3.14
N LEU A 171 -0.67 -6.78 3.44
CA LEU A 171 -1.96 -6.17 3.71
C LEU A 171 -2.89 -6.29 2.50
N ILE A 172 -2.46 -5.86 1.31
CA ILE A 172 -3.32 -5.91 0.12
C ILE A 172 -3.61 -7.35 -0.32
N LEU A 173 -2.66 -8.28 -0.15
CA LEU A 173 -2.91 -9.67 -0.49
C LEU A 173 -3.84 -10.40 0.48
N SER A 174 -3.83 -10.04 1.76
CA SER A 174 -4.64 -10.69 2.79
C SER A 174 -6.02 -10.05 2.96
N LYS A 175 -6.12 -8.73 2.81
CA LYS A 175 -7.35 -7.96 3.05
C LYS A 175 -7.97 -7.38 1.78
N GLY A 176 -7.23 -7.33 0.68
CA GLY A 176 -7.73 -6.78 -0.58
C GLY A 176 -8.83 -7.63 -1.19
N GLN A 177 -9.85 -6.96 -1.73
CA GLN A 177 -10.94 -7.53 -2.48
C GLN A 177 -10.60 -7.49 -3.98
N TRP A 178 -11.02 -8.50 -4.73
CA TRP A 178 -10.92 -8.49 -6.18
C TRP A 178 -11.99 -7.57 -6.76
N VAL A 179 -11.64 -6.81 -7.79
CA VAL A 179 -12.59 -5.95 -8.51
C VAL A 179 -13.70 -6.78 -9.14
N ASP A 180 -13.33 -7.81 -9.88
CA ASP A 180 -14.25 -8.74 -10.54
C ASP A 180 -13.55 -10.07 -10.88
N GLY A 181 -14.28 -11.00 -11.51
CA GLY A 181 -13.71 -12.27 -11.98
C GLY A 181 -12.69 -12.10 -13.11
N SER A 182 -12.81 -11.03 -13.91
CA SER A 182 -11.87 -10.72 -15.00
C SER A 182 -10.49 -10.36 -14.45
N ALA A 183 -10.44 -9.60 -13.36
CA ALA A 183 -9.22 -9.27 -12.63
C ALA A 183 -8.51 -10.52 -12.11
N ILE A 184 -9.25 -11.48 -11.55
CA ILE A 184 -8.68 -12.77 -11.11
C ILE A 184 -8.06 -13.51 -12.31
N LEU A 185 -8.80 -13.61 -13.42
CA LEU A 185 -8.34 -14.29 -14.62
C LEU A 185 -7.05 -13.65 -15.16
N ARG A 186 -7.05 -12.32 -15.31
CA ARG A 186 -5.90 -11.54 -15.77
C ARG A 186 -4.68 -11.70 -14.86
N SER A 187 -4.87 -11.84 -13.55
CA SER A 187 -3.77 -12.02 -12.60
C SER A 187 -3.16 -13.42 -12.60
N PHE A 188 -3.92 -14.48 -12.84
CA PHE A 188 -3.43 -15.87 -12.69
C PHE A 188 -3.25 -16.65 -13.98
N VAL A 189 -4.02 -16.36 -15.04
CA VAL A 189 -3.94 -17.13 -16.30
C VAL A 189 -2.55 -17.11 -16.91
N PRO A 190 -1.85 -15.95 -17.02
CA PRO A 190 -0.52 -15.94 -17.61
C PRO A 190 0.47 -16.85 -16.87
N PHE A 191 0.41 -16.87 -15.53
CA PHE A 191 1.22 -17.77 -14.70
C PHE A 191 0.85 -19.23 -14.93
N ILE A 192 -0.44 -19.57 -14.97
CA ILE A 192 -0.89 -20.96 -15.22
C ILE A 192 -0.42 -21.44 -16.60
N VAL A 193 -0.54 -20.62 -17.65
CA VAL A 193 -0.09 -20.96 -19.00
C VAL A 193 1.42 -21.17 -19.03
N MET A 194 2.19 -20.27 -18.39
CA MET A 194 3.64 -20.38 -18.29
C MET A 194 4.07 -21.63 -17.52
N LEU A 195 3.38 -21.95 -16.42
CA LEU A 195 3.60 -23.14 -15.62
C LEU A 195 3.33 -24.42 -16.42
N CYS A 196 2.18 -24.50 -17.09
CA CYS A 196 1.82 -25.63 -17.95
C CYS A 196 2.84 -25.81 -19.08
N TYR A 197 3.19 -24.73 -19.78
CA TYR A 197 4.17 -24.76 -20.86
C TYR A 197 5.56 -25.21 -20.35
N GLY A 198 6.02 -24.67 -19.22
CA GLY A 198 7.29 -25.06 -18.61
C GLY A 198 7.34 -26.54 -18.25
N VAL A 199 6.27 -27.06 -17.63
CA VAL A 199 6.16 -28.49 -17.30
C VAL A 199 6.09 -29.37 -18.56
N LEU A 200 5.43 -28.93 -19.63
CA LEU A 200 5.34 -29.68 -20.89
C LEU A 200 6.71 -29.84 -21.57
N ILE A 201 7.55 -28.79 -21.54
CA ILE A 201 8.86 -28.80 -22.21
C ILE A 201 9.96 -29.42 -21.33
N LEU A 202 9.99 -29.08 -20.05
CA LEU A 202 11.10 -29.41 -19.15
C LEU A 202 10.75 -30.49 -18.12
N GLY A 203 9.47 -30.84 -17.94
CA GLY A 203 9.00 -31.82 -16.95
C GLY A 203 9.02 -31.30 -15.51
N TRP A 204 9.10 -32.22 -14.55
CA TRP A 204 9.14 -31.90 -13.11
C TRP A 204 10.30 -30.99 -12.64
N PRO A 205 11.51 -31.01 -13.25
CA PRO A 205 12.61 -30.13 -12.85
C PRO A 205 12.26 -28.64 -12.97
N PHE A 206 11.35 -28.28 -13.88
CA PHE A 206 10.86 -26.90 -14.00
C PHE A 206 10.24 -26.39 -12.69
N LEU A 207 9.48 -27.24 -11.99
CA LEU A 207 8.86 -26.88 -10.72
C LEU A 207 9.90 -26.65 -9.63
N VAL A 208 10.98 -27.43 -9.63
CA VAL A 208 12.11 -27.24 -8.69
C VAL A 208 12.80 -25.92 -8.95
N ILE A 209 13.12 -25.62 -10.21
CA ILE A 209 13.77 -24.37 -10.60
C ILE A 209 12.89 -23.17 -10.19
N MET A 210 11.59 -23.24 -10.46
CA MET A 210 10.64 -22.21 -10.04
C MET A 210 10.61 -22.04 -8.52
N LEU A 211 10.49 -23.14 -7.76
CA LEU A 211 10.47 -23.08 -6.30
C LEU A 211 11.77 -22.48 -5.75
N SER A 212 12.93 -22.92 -6.26
CA SER A 212 14.24 -22.37 -5.87
C SER A 212 14.34 -20.88 -6.17
N PHE A 213 13.87 -20.43 -7.34
CA PHE A 213 13.84 -19.03 -7.72
C PHE A 213 12.97 -18.19 -6.76
N PHE A 214 11.78 -18.68 -6.40
CA PHE A 214 10.91 -18.01 -5.43
C PHE A 214 11.54 -17.92 -4.05
N LEU A 215 12.17 -18.98 -3.56
CA LEU A 215 12.84 -18.98 -2.26
C LEU A 215 14.03 -18.01 -2.23
N LEU A 216 14.81 -17.93 -3.31
CA LEU A 216 15.91 -16.97 -3.44
C LEU A 216 15.42 -15.53 -3.43
N ILE A 217 14.37 -15.22 -4.20
CA ILE A 217 13.78 -13.87 -4.22
C ILE A 217 13.18 -13.52 -2.87
N ALA A 218 12.42 -14.43 -2.25
CA ALA A 218 11.83 -14.18 -0.94
C ALA A 218 12.92 -13.94 0.13
N GLY A 219 13.98 -14.76 0.12
CA GLY A 219 15.13 -14.59 1.02
C GLY A 219 15.84 -13.26 0.81
N TRP A 220 16.10 -12.88 -0.45
CA TRP A 220 16.71 -11.60 -0.80
C TRP A 220 15.85 -10.41 -0.36
N TYR A 221 14.54 -10.49 -0.58
CA TYR A 221 13.61 -9.42 -0.24
C TYR A 221 13.47 -9.21 1.26
N LEU A 222 13.43 -10.30 2.04
CA LEU A 222 13.45 -10.23 3.50
C LEU A 222 14.78 -9.68 4.04
N LEU A 223 15.91 -10.06 3.42
CA LEU A 223 17.22 -9.53 3.76
C LEU A 223 17.27 -8.01 3.54
N ILE A 224 16.82 -7.51 2.39
CA ILE A 224 16.77 -6.05 2.15
C ILE A 224 15.84 -5.36 3.14
N ALA A 225 14.59 -5.82 3.24
CA ALA A 225 13.57 -5.14 4.03
C ALA A 225 13.88 -5.07 5.53
N TYR A 226 14.62 -6.04 6.07
CA TYR A 226 14.88 -6.13 7.52
C TYR A 226 16.34 -5.97 7.91
N CYS A 227 17.31 -6.30 7.05
CA CYS A 227 18.74 -6.16 7.37
C CYS A 227 19.35 -4.86 6.81
N PHE A 228 18.83 -4.31 5.71
CA PHE A 228 19.34 -3.09 5.09
C PHE A 228 18.48 -1.85 5.34
N LYS A 229 17.53 -1.93 6.28
CA LYS A 229 16.69 -0.81 6.73
C LYS A 229 17.49 0.43 7.20
N ASN A 230 18.80 0.30 7.44
CA ASN A 230 19.70 1.37 7.85
C ASN A 230 20.39 2.11 6.68
N LEU A 231 20.15 1.77 5.41
CA LEU A 231 20.79 2.46 4.28
C LEU A 231 19.89 3.52 3.61
N ASP A 232 18.56 3.42 3.78
CA ASP A 232 17.62 4.40 3.22
C ASP A 232 17.45 5.64 4.12
N ASP A 233 17.92 5.59 5.38
CA ASP A 233 17.93 6.73 6.32
C ASP A 233 19.17 7.64 6.13
N ASP A 234 20.15 7.25 5.29
CA ASP A 234 21.41 7.98 5.05
C ASP A 234 21.44 8.75 3.71
N GLU A 235 20.35 8.76 2.93
CA GLU A 235 20.24 9.50 1.65
C GLU A 235 19.36 10.78 1.71
N ASP A 236 19.06 11.28 2.91
CA ASP A 236 18.50 12.64 3.11
C ASP A 236 19.60 13.68 3.43
#